data_AF-A0A969HR12-F1
#
_entry.id   AF-A0A969HR12-F1
#
_cell.length_a   1.000
_cell.length_b   1.000
_cell.length_c   1.000
_cell.angle_alpha   90.00
_cell.angle_beta   90.00
_cell.angle_gamma   90.00
#
_symmetry.space_group_name_H-M   'P 1'
#
loop_
_entity.id
_entity.type
_entity.pdbx_description
1 polymer ?
#
loop_
_entity_poly.entity_id
_entity_poly.type
_entity_poly.pdbx_seq_one_letter_code
_entity_poly.pdbx_strand_id
1 'polypeptide(L)'
;MVYEAAGHTLKVNSLSKPMIQVLGLFIEPVREMNEMYYEFGEAFVIDHRKYAGTFGNHATPWREAIRRTLNWYRQHLATSTAVQVA
;
A
#
# COMPACT_ATOMS: atom_id res chain seq x y z
N MET A 1 -5.89 10.50 1.05
CA MET A 1 -6.84 9.49 0.53
C MET A 1 -7.02 8.31 1.48
N VAL A 2 -6.06 7.39 1.68
CA VAL A 2 -6.23 6.27 2.64
C VAL A 2 -6.25 6.74 4.09
N TYR A 3 -5.25 7.53 4.52
CA TYR A 3 -5.15 8.04 5.89
C TYR A 3 -6.39 8.84 6.29
N GLU A 4 -6.84 9.72 5.40
CA GLU A 4 -8.09 10.46 5.53
C GLU A 4 -9.31 9.53 5.69
N ALA A 5 -9.48 8.52 4.81
CA ALA A 5 -10.56 7.54 4.92
C ALA A 5 -10.47 6.68 6.19
N ALA A 6 -9.27 6.51 6.75
CA ALA A 6 -9.02 5.84 8.01
C ALA A 6 -9.15 6.76 9.24
N GLY A 7 -9.33 8.07 9.06
CA GLY A 7 -9.43 9.05 10.16
C GLY A 7 -8.09 9.42 10.81
N HIS A 8 -6.97 9.21 10.13
CA HIS A 8 -5.63 9.50 10.63
C HIS A 8 -4.95 10.64 9.89
N THR A 9 -4.10 11.39 10.62
CA THR A 9 -3.20 12.39 10.01
C THR A 9 -2.00 11.70 9.38
N LEU A 10 -1.64 12.13 8.17
CA LEU A 10 -0.47 11.62 7.46
C LEU A 10 0.83 12.14 8.09
N LYS A 11 1.72 11.22 8.49
CA LYS A 11 3.13 11.52 8.79
C LYS A 11 3.98 10.57 7.96
N VAL A 12 4.69 11.09 6.96
CA VAL A 12 5.52 10.29 6.06
C VAL A 12 6.94 10.82 6.10
N ASN A 13 7.89 9.90 6.23
CA ASN A 13 9.30 10.15 6.02
C ASN A 13 9.76 9.26 4.86
N SER A 14 10.64 9.78 4.00
CA SER A 14 11.26 9.00 2.92
C SER A 14 12.66 8.55 3.33
N LEU A 15 12.99 7.29 3.06
CA LEU A 15 14.36 6.79 3.16
C LEU A 15 15.02 6.89 1.78
N SER A 16 16.13 7.61 1.70
CA SER A 16 16.93 7.65 0.47
C SER A 16 17.72 6.35 0.29
N LYS A 17 18.13 6.03 -0.94
CA LYS A 17 18.94 4.82 -1.22
C LYS A 17 20.19 4.68 -0.32
N PRO A 18 21.00 5.73 -0.09
CA PRO A 18 22.14 5.62 0.83
C PRO A 18 21.72 5.31 2.27
N MET A 19 20.58 5.87 2.74
CA MET A 19 20.07 5.57 4.08
C MET A 19 19.64 4.10 4.19
N ILE A 20 18.97 3.55 3.17
CA ILE A 20 18.58 2.14 3.12
C ILE A 20 19.82 1.24 3.20
N GLN A 21 20.88 1.57 2.45
CA GLN A 21 22.13 0.80 2.46
C GLN A 21 22.79 0.78 3.84
N VAL A 22 22.85 1.92 4.54
CA VAL A 22 23.45 2.01 5.87
C VAL A 22 22.58 1.32 6.92
N LEU A 23 21.27 1.58 6.92
CA LEU A 23 20.33 0.99 7.88
C LEU A 23 20.21 -0.53 7.69
N GLY A 24 20.30 -1.01 6.45
CA GLY A 24 20.28 -2.43 6.11
C GLY A 24 21.47 -3.23 6.65
N LEU A 25 22.56 -2.57 7.08
CA LEU A 25 23.65 -3.26 7.79
C LEU A 25 23.23 -3.72 9.19
N PHE A 26 22.22 -3.08 9.79
CA PHE A 26 21.79 -3.32 11.17
C PHE A 26 20.36 -3.85 11.27
N ILE A 27 19.52 -3.60 10.27
CA ILE A 27 18.10 -3.96 10.25
C ILE A 27 17.85 -4.88 9.06
N GLU A 28 17.73 -6.18 9.32
CA GLU A 28 17.62 -7.21 8.28
C GLU A 28 16.45 -6.99 7.30
N PRO A 29 15.23 -6.62 7.75
CA PRO A 29 14.15 -6.26 6.81
C PRO A 29 14.48 -5.08 5.88
N VAL A 30 15.28 -4.11 6.34
CA VAL A 30 15.68 -2.96 5.52
C VAL A 30 16.76 -3.34 4.50
N ARG A 31 17.58 -4.35 4.83
CA ARG A 31 18.58 -4.91 3.91
C ARG A 31 17.93 -5.48 2.66
N GLU A 32 16.82 -6.19 2.83
CA GLU A 32 16.03 -6.79 1.73
C GLU A 32 15.42 -5.71 0.83
N MET A 33 15.08 -4.53 1.37
CA MET A 33 14.55 -3.41 0.58
C MET A 33 15.57 -2.86 -0.44
N ASN A 34 16.87 -3.09 -0.26
CA ASN A 34 17.87 -2.65 -1.22
C ASN A 34 17.73 -3.39 -2.57
N GLU A 35 17.34 -4.66 -2.55
CA GLU A 35 17.06 -5.44 -3.76
C GLU A 35 15.75 -4.99 -4.43
N MET A 36 14.77 -4.53 -3.65
CA MET A 36 13.48 -4.02 -4.15
C MET A 36 13.49 -2.54 -4.51
N TYR A 37 14.61 -1.82 -4.36
CA TYR A 37 14.65 -0.37 -4.60
C TYR A 37 14.22 0.03 -6.02
N TYR A 38 14.39 -0.86 -7.01
CA TYR A 38 13.94 -0.61 -8.39
C TYR A 38 12.43 -0.32 -8.49
N GLU A 39 11.62 -0.82 -7.56
CA GLU A 39 10.17 -0.58 -7.52
C GLU A 39 9.79 0.82 -7.04
N PHE A 40 10.74 1.51 -6.37
CA PHE A 40 10.50 2.80 -5.70
C PHE A 40 11.38 3.93 -6.21
N GLY A 41 12.48 3.61 -6.89
CA GLY A 41 13.49 4.58 -7.33
C GLY A 41 13.02 5.48 -8.46
N GLU A 42 12.04 5.05 -9.24
CA GLU A 42 11.52 5.75 -10.42
C GLU A 42 9.99 5.66 -10.48
N ALA A 43 9.37 6.53 -11.29
CA ALA A 43 7.93 6.53 -11.46
C ALA A 43 7.43 5.26 -12.17
N PHE A 44 6.67 4.43 -11.44
CA PHE A 44 5.98 3.28 -12.02
C PHE A 44 4.61 3.68 -12.59
N VAL A 45 4.60 4.14 -13.84
CA VAL A 45 3.37 4.60 -14.51
C VAL A 45 2.74 3.47 -15.31
N ILE A 46 1.54 3.03 -14.91
CA ILE A 46 0.72 2.10 -15.68
C ILE A 46 -0.30 2.87 -16.52
N ASP A 47 -0.15 2.78 -17.85
CA ASP A 47 -1.13 3.30 -18.81
C ASP A 47 -2.11 2.21 -19.26
N HIS A 48 -3.35 2.33 -18.81
CA HIS A 48 -4.41 1.37 -19.11
C HIS A 48 -5.29 1.77 -20.31
N ARG A 49 -4.94 2.80 -21.09
CA ARG A 49 -5.78 3.30 -22.19
C ARG A 49 -6.12 2.25 -23.24
N LYS A 50 -5.18 1.38 -23.62
CA LYS A 50 -5.42 0.29 -24.57
C LYS A 50 -6.45 -0.71 -24.03
N TYR A 51 -6.28 -1.11 -22.77
CA TYR A 51 -7.24 -1.99 -22.08
C TYR A 51 -8.64 -1.36 -22.04
N ALA A 52 -8.72 -0.10 -21.59
CA ALA A 52 -9.99 0.61 -21.51
C ALA A 52 -10.65 0.80 -22.89
N GLY A 53 -9.86 1.01 -23.94
CA GLY A 53 -10.36 1.12 -25.31
C GLY A 53 -10.93 -0.19 -25.84
N THR A 54 -10.28 -1.33 -25.57
CA THR A 54 -10.73 -2.65 -26.07
C THR A 54 -11.87 -3.23 -25.24
N PHE A 55 -11.80 -3.09 -23.92
CA PHE A 55 -12.69 -3.80 -23.00
C PHE A 55 -13.63 -2.87 -22.23
N GLY A 56 -13.42 -1.56 -22.26
CA GLY A 56 -14.08 -0.62 -21.35
C GLY A 56 -13.33 -0.44 -20.03
N ASN A 57 -13.70 0.59 -19.27
CA ASN A 57 -13.09 0.87 -17.97
C ASN A 57 -13.88 0.22 -16.83
N HIS A 58 -13.37 -0.91 -16.34
CA HIS A 58 -13.93 -1.65 -15.21
C HIS A 58 -13.13 -1.45 -13.92
N ALA A 59 -12.10 -0.60 -13.93
CA ALA A 59 -11.30 -0.35 -12.74
C ALA A 59 -12.17 0.30 -11.66
N THR A 60 -12.15 -0.28 -10.46
CA THR A 60 -12.85 0.32 -9.33
C THR A 60 -12.18 1.65 -8.97
N PRO A 61 -12.91 2.78 -8.89
CA PRO A 61 -12.31 4.05 -8.52
C PRO A 61 -11.61 3.98 -7.16
N TRP A 62 -10.42 4.59 -7.04
CA TRP A 62 -9.59 4.47 -5.84
C TRP A 62 -10.30 4.81 -4.53
N ARG A 63 -11.10 5.88 -4.50
CA ARG A 63 -11.86 6.28 -3.31
C ARG A 63 -12.83 5.18 -2.86
N GLU A 64 -13.47 4.52 -3.83
CA GLU A 64 -14.38 3.42 -3.55
C GLU A 64 -13.65 2.16 -3.12
N ALA A 65 -12.57 1.78 -3.81
CA ALA A 65 -11.75 0.63 -3.45
C ALA A 65 -11.27 0.74 -2.00
N ILE A 66 -10.68 1.88 -1.62
CA ILE A 66 -10.20 2.13 -0.26
C ILE A 66 -11.32 1.99 0.77
N ARG A 67 -12.47 2.62 0.52
CA ARG A 67 -13.61 2.55 1.45
C ARG A 67 -14.09 1.11 1.64
N ARG A 68 -14.25 0.36 0.54
CA ARG A 68 -14.69 -1.05 0.57
C ARG A 68 -13.68 -1.91 1.34
N THR A 69 -12.38 -1.75 1.08
CA THR A 69 -11.31 -2.49 1.76
C THR A 69 -11.26 -2.19 3.25
N LEU A 70 -11.32 -0.91 3.66
CA LEU A 70 -11.30 -0.54 5.07
C LEU A 70 -12.53 -1.06 5.82
N ASN A 71 -13.71 -1.04 5.20
CA ASN A 71 -14.93 -1.59 5.79
C ASN A 71 -14.79 -3.10 6.01
N TRP A 72 -14.35 -3.84 4.99
CA TRP A 72 -14.08 -5.27 5.11
C TRP A 72 -13.05 -5.56 6.20
N TYR A 73 -11.94 -4.82 6.24
CA TYR A 73 -10.87 -5.04 7.21
C TYR A 73 -11.35 -4.86 8.66
N ARG A 74 -12.15 -3.82 8.93
CA ARG A 74 -12.75 -3.59 10.25
C ARG A 74 -13.68 -4.73 10.67
N GLN A 75 -14.48 -5.24 9.74
CA GLN A 75 -15.36 -6.40 9.99
C GLN A 75 -14.53 -7.66 10.27
N HIS A 76 -13.48 -7.89 9.50
CA HIS A 76 -12.62 -9.06 9.66
C HIS A 76 -11.94 -9.06 11.03
N LEU A 77 -11.39 -7.92 11.47
CA LEU A 77 -10.80 -7.79 12.81
C LEU A 77 -11.82 -8.08 13.92
N ALA A 78 -13.04 -7.55 13.81
CA ALA A 78 -14.10 -7.79 14.80
C ALA A 78 -14.46 -9.28 14.90
N THR A 79 -14.55 -9.98 13.76
CA THR A 79 -14.80 -11.42 13.71
C THR A 79 -13.62 -12.23 14.26
N SER A 80 -12.38 -11.87 13.93
CA SER A 80 -11.18 -12.54 14.47
C SER A 80 -11.06 -12.39 15.99
N THR A 81 -11.39 -11.21 16.54
CA THR A 81 -11.44 -11.00 17.99
C THR A 81 -12.55 -11.83 18.65
N ALA A 82 -13.73 -11.91 18.03
CA ALA A 82 -14.83 -12.72 18.57
C ALA A 82 -14.50 -14.23 18.62
N VAL A 83 -13.71 -14.74 17.67
CA VAL A 83 -13.26 -16.15 17.64
C VAL A 83 -12.14 -16.42 18.66
N GLN A 84 -11.33 -15.43 19.04
CA GLN A 84 -10.27 -15.60 20.03
C GLN A 84 -10.73 -15.52 21.50
N VAL A 85 -11.93 -14.97 21.74
CA VAL A 85 -12.49 -14.77 23.09
C VAL A 85 -13.57 -15.83 23.42
N ALA A 86 -13.94 -16.66 22.45
CA ALA A 86 -14.83 -17.82 22.60
C ALA A 86 -14.02 -19.11 22.79
#